data_AF-A0A9W4D827-F1
#
_entry.id   AF-A0A9W4D827-F1
#
_cell.length_a   1.000
_cell.length_b   1.000
_cell.length_c   1.000
_cell.angle_alpha   90.00
_cell.angle_beta   90.00
_cell.angle_gamma   90.00
#
_symmetry.space_group_name_H-M   'P 1'
#
loop_
_entity.id
_entity.type
_entity.pdbx_description
1 polymer ?
#
loop_
_entity_poly.entity_id
_entity_poly.type
_entity_poly.pdbx_seq_one_letter_code
_entity_poly.pdbx_strand_id
1 'polypeptide(L)'
;MKYGVMKQKQTVFRLHTFRWKSSGQWLKLFRYLWLSPVITASVIALQSTGFLQLLDWATFDQFVRWRPLEPPDSRIVIVTIDEPDLKKLGQWPIPDAILAQLIEKIKLQKPIAIGLDI
;
A
#
# COMPACT_ATOMS: atom_id res chain seq x y z
N MET A 1 -81.91 -45.50 -32.13
CA MET A 1 -81.31 -44.48 -31.25
C MET A 1 -80.16 -45.10 -30.46
N LYS A 2 -79.00 -44.44 -30.46
CA LYS A 2 -77.81 -44.65 -29.59
C LYS A 2 -76.94 -45.90 -29.82
N TYR A 3 -75.99 -45.80 -30.75
CA TYR A 3 -74.73 -46.56 -30.68
C TYR A 3 -73.73 -45.76 -29.83
N GLY A 4 -73.20 -46.41 -28.79
CA GLY A 4 -72.18 -45.87 -27.91
C GLY A 4 -70.81 -45.88 -28.59
N VAL A 5 -70.25 -44.70 -28.80
CA VAL A 5 -68.87 -44.52 -29.27
C VAL A 5 -67.96 -44.29 -28.07
N MET A 6 -67.24 -45.34 -27.72
CA MET A 6 -65.83 -45.38 -27.28
C MET A 6 -65.21 -44.03 -26.87
N LYS A 7 -65.10 -43.76 -25.57
CA LYS A 7 -64.24 -42.70 -25.04
C LYS A 7 -62.78 -43.16 -24.98
N GLN A 8 -62.05 -42.78 -26.02
CA GLN A 8 -60.61 -42.91 -26.15
C GLN A 8 -59.88 -42.00 -25.15
N LYS A 9 -58.87 -42.57 -24.49
CA LYS A 9 -58.00 -41.96 -23.48
C LYS A 9 -57.44 -40.61 -23.94
N GLN A 10 -57.62 -39.58 -23.12
CA GLN A 10 -56.75 -38.42 -23.10
C GLN A 10 -56.30 -38.14 -21.66
N THR A 11 -55.26 -38.86 -21.25
CA THR A 11 -54.35 -38.45 -20.19
C THR A 11 -53.59 -37.23 -20.68
N VAL A 12 -54.13 -36.05 -20.39
CA VAL A 12 -53.47 -34.77 -20.69
C VAL A 12 -52.35 -34.60 -19.67
N PHE A 13 -51.12 -34.70 -20.17
CA PHE A 13 -49.87 -34.41 -19.48
C PHE A 13 -49.95 -33.08 -18.72
N ARG A 14 -49.88 -33.14 -17.39
CA ARG A 14 -49.76 -31.95 -16.52
C ARG A 14 -48.32 -31.45 -16.59
N LEU A 15 -48.01 -30.62 -17.59
CA LEU A 15 -46.78 -29.85 -17.61
C LEU A 15 -46.82 -28.85 -16.46
N HIS A 16 -45.95 -29.05 -15.47
CA HIS A 16 -45.68 -28.05 -14.45
C HIS A 16 -45.17 -26.81 -15.17
N THR A 17 -46.00 -25.78 -15.28
CA THR A 17 -45.58 -24.51 -15.87
C THR A 17 -44.51 -23.93 -14.96
N PHE A 18 -43.24 -24.09 -15.36
CA PHE A 18 -42.13 -23.34 -14.81
C PHE A 18 -42.40 -21.87 -15.18
N ARG A 19 -43.13 -21.20 -14.30
CA ARG A 19 -43.51 -19.79 -14.42
C ARG A 19 -42.24 -18.95 -14.35
N TRP A 20 -41.70 -18.69 -15.52
CA TRP A 20 -40.60 -17.77 -15.77
C TRP A 20 -41.00 -16.39 -15.24
N LYS A 21 -40.50 -16.03 -14.05
CA LYS A 21 -40.80 -14.75 -13.40
C LYS A 21 -39.86 -13.68 -13.97
N SER A 22 -40.42 -12.93 -14.93
CA SER A 22 -40.08 -11.56 -15.37
C SER A 22 -38.63 -11.08 -15.13
N SER A 23 -37.96 -10.96 -16.27
CA SER A 23 -36.65 -10.44 -16.65
C SER A 23 -36.35 -8.98 -16.26
N GLY A 24 -36.73 -8.54 -15.05
CA GLY A 24 -36.32 -7.23 -14.50
C GLY A 24 -35.12 -7.31 -13.53
N GLN A 25 -34.76 -8.50 -13.06
CA GLN A 25 -33.67 -8.68 -12.09
C GLN A 25 -32.28 -8.60 -12.74
N TRP A 26 -32.16 -8.97 -14.02
CA TRP A 26 -30.90 -8.89 -14.77
C TRP A 26 -30.38 -7.46 -14.89
N LEU A 27 -31.25 -6.44 -15.02
CA LEU A 27 -30.84 -5.04 -15.00
C LEU A 27 -30.31 -4.60 -13.62
N LYS A 28 -30.90 -5.11 -12.53
CA LYS A 28 -30.42 -4.81 -11.17
C LYS A 28 -29.07 -5.45 -10.91
N LEU A 29 -28.88 -6.69 -11.35
CA LEU A 29 -27.59 -7.40 -11.26
C LEU A 29 -26.52 -6.72 -12.11
N PHE A 30 -26.86 -6.27 -13.32
CA PHE A 30 -25.97 -5.45 -14.15
C PHE A 30 -25.53 -4.17 -13.42
N ARG A 31 -26.46 -3.49 -12.75
CA ARG A 31 -26.14 -2.27 -11.98
C ARG A 31 -25.13 -2.50 -10.86
N TYR A 32 -25.18 -3.64 -10.17
CA TYR A 32 -24.17 -3.99 -9.15
C TYR A 32 -22.82 -4.37 -9.77
N LEU A 33 -22.82 -5.00 -10.95
CA LEU A 33 -21.60 -5.35 -11.68
C LEU A 33 -20.78 -4.11 -12.06
N TRP A 34 -21.44 -3.00 -12.39
CA TRP A 34 -20.78 -1.74 -12.74
C TRP A 34 -20.32 -0.92 -11.52
N LEU A 35 -20.77 -1.24 -10.31
CA LEU A 35 -20.43 -0.43 -9.12
C LEU A 35 -18.95 -0.52 -8.77
N SER A 36 -18.40 -1.75 -8.77
CA SER A 36 -17.00 -2.01 -8.44
C SER A 36 -16.01 -1.34 -9.41
N PRO A 37 -16.09 -1.53 -10.75
CA PRO A 37 -15.14 -0.93 -11.67
C PRO A 37 -15.23 0.59 -11.69
N VAL A 38 -16.42 1.18 -11.49
CA VAL A 38 -16.57 2.64 -11.39
C VAL A 38 -15.82 3.17 -10.18
N ILE A 39 -15.98 2.55 -9.01
CA ILE A 39 -15.25 2.95 -7.80
C ILE A 39 -13.74 2.81 -8.01
N THR A 40 -13.29 1.67 -8.55
CA THR A 40 -11.87 1.44 -8.83
C THR A 40 -11.31 2.46 -9.81
N ALA A 41 -12.02 2.76 -10.91
CA ALA A 41 -11.59 3.76 -11.89
C ALA A 41 -11.53 5.17 -11.29
N SER A 42 -12.50 5.54 -10.44
CA SER A 42 -12.49 6.82 -9.73
C SER A 42 -11.30 6.93 -8.78
N VAL A 43 -10.97 5.87 -8.05
CA VAL A 43 -9.81 5.83 -7.16
C VAL A 43 -8.51 5.98 -7.96
N ILE A 44 -8.36 5.26 -9.08
CA ILE A 44 -7.18 5.36 -9.95
C ILE A 44 -7.07 6.78 -10.53
N ALA A 45 -8.17 7.38 -10.96
CA ALA A 45 -8.19 8.76 -11.46
C ALA A 45 -7.74 9.75 -10.37
N LEU A 46 -8.26 9.63 -9.14
CA LEU A 46 -7.85 10.46 -7.99
C LEU A 46 -6.40 10.21 -7.56
N GLN A 47 -5.90 8.99 -7.71
CA GLN A 47 -4.50 8.67 -7.46
C GLN A 47 -3.60 9.33 -8.51
N SER A 48 -4.01 9.32 -9.79
CA SER A 48 -3.25 9.92 -10.88
C SER A 48 -3.11 11.44 -10.77
N THR A 49 -4.04 12.12 -10.09
CA THR A 49 -3.95 13.56 -9.82
C THR A 49 -3.07 13.90 -8.61
N GLY A 50 -2.51 12.90 -7.92
CA GLY A 50 -1.63 13.08 -6.75
C GLY A 50 -2.37 13.42 -5.45
N PHE A 51 -3.70 13.41 -5.44
CA PHE A 51 -4.48 13.76 -4.25
C PHE A 51 -4.28 12.76 -3.09
N LEU A 52 -4.24 11.46 -3.41
CA LEU A 52 -3.97 10.42 -2.42
C LEU A 52 -2.52 10.46 -1.90
N GLN A 53 -1.60 10.99 -2.70
CA GLN A 53 -0.18 11.10 -2.31
C GLN A 53 0.03 12.11 -1.18
N LEU A 54 -0.77 13.19 -1.13
CA LEU A 54 -0.77 14.13 0.00
C LEU A 54 -1.21 13.45 1.30
N LEU A 55 -2.21 12.57 1.22
CA LEU A 55 -2.69 11.82 2.37
C LEU A 55 -1.63 10.82 2.84
N ASP A 56 -0.90 10.20 1.92
CA ASP A 56 0.20 9.28 2.25
C ASP A 56 1.29 10.01 3.05
N TRP A 57 1.71 11.19 2.61
CA TRP A 57 2.72 12.00 3.33
C TRP A 57 2.22 12.47 4.70
N ALA A 58 0.99 13.00 4.77
CA ALA A 58 0.41 13.43 6.03
C ALA A 58 0.26 12.26 7.03
N THR A 59 -0.10 11.09 6.52
CA THR A 59 -0.23 9.88 7.33
C THR A 59 1.15 9.42 7.82
N PHE A 60 2.15 9.38 6.94
CA PHE A 60 3.53 9.04 7.29
C PHE A 60 4.09 9.95 8.38
N ASP A 61 3.98 11.28 8.21
CA ASP A 61 4.43 12.26 9.19
C ASP A 61 3.76 12.02 10.55
N GLN A 62 2.46 11.74 10.55
CA GLN A 62 1.74 11.45 11.79
C GLN A 62 2.22 10.16 12.46
N PHE A 63 2.47 9.10 11.69
CA PHE A 63 3.03 7.85 12.22
C PHE A 63 4.42 8.05 12.81
N VAL A 64 5.28 8.85 12.18
CA VAL A 64 6.61 9.19 12.71
C VAL A 64 6.48 9.99 14.01
N ARG A 65 5.57 10.96 14.07
CA ARG A 65 5.33 11.78 15.28
C ARG A 65 4.74 10.99 16.44
N TRP A 66 3.97 9.95 16.16
CA TRP A 66 3.42 9.05 17.17
C TRP A 66 4.41 8.01 17.67
N ARG A 67 5.58 7.87 17.03
CA ARG A 67 6.63 6.99 17.53
C ARG A 67 7.11 7.53 18.89
N PRO A 68 7.18 6.69 19.93
CA PRO A 68 7.79 7.08 21.19
C PRO A 68 9.25 7.47 20.97
N LEU A 69 9.74 8.46 21.72
CA LEU A 69 11.13 8.88 21.64
C LEU A 69 12.02 7.74 22.15
N GLU A 70 12.80 7.14 21.25
CA GLU A 70 13.76 6.10 21.60
C GLU A 70 14.99 6.74 22.27
N PRO A 71 15.46 6.22 23.41
CA PRO A 71 16.67 6.73 24.02
C PRO A 71 17.87 6.45 23.12
N PRO A 72 18.88 7.34 23.10
CA PRO A 72 20.12 7.10 22.37
C PRO A 72 20.76 5.77 22.78
N ASP A 73 21.09 4.94 21.79
CA ASP A 73 21.78 3.67 22.04
C ASP A 73 23.25 3.92 22.34
N SER A 74 23.70 3.54 23.54
CA SER A 74 25.08 3.75 23.99
C SER A 74 26.13 2.96 23.20
N ARG A 75 25.70 2.01 22.37
CA ARG A 75 26.59 1.23 21.49
C ARG A 75 26.93 1.96 20.19
N ILE A 76 26.21 3.03 19.87
CA ILE A 76 26.37 3.80 18.64
C ILE A 76 27.06 5.13 18.99
N VAL A 77 28.18 5.41 18.32
CA VAL A 77 28.89 6.68 18.45
C VAL A 77 28.85 7.38 17.10
N ILE A 78 28.33 8.61 17.09
CA ILE A 78 28.30 9.48 15.91
C ILE A 78 29.41 10.51 16.09
N VAL A 79 30.30 10.59 15.11
CA VAL A 79 31.36 11.59 15.05
C VAL A 79 31.03 12.53 13.90
N THR A 80 30.60 13.76 14.22
CA THR A 80 30.32 14.80 13.24
C THR A 80 31.56 15.66 13.01
N ILE A 81 31.68 16.22 11.80
CA ILE A 81 32.66 17.26 11.49
C ILE A 81 31.87 18.49 11.09
N ASP A 82 31.71 19.41 12.03
CA ASP A 82 30.87 20.60 11.86
C ASP A 82 31.70 21.83 11.46
N GLU A 83 31.06 22.93 11.06
CA GLU A 83 31.72 24.20 10.73
C GLU A 83 32.84 24.63 11.70
N PRO A 84 32.68 24.54 13.04
CA PRO A 84 33.73 24.94 13.97
C PRO A 84 35.01 24.12 13.78
N ASP A 85 34.92 22.85 13.45
CA ASP A 85 36.07 21.98 13.26
C ASP A 85 36.74 22.21 11.91
N LEU A 86 35.95 22.52 10.89
CA LEU A 86 36.46 22.98 9.60
C LEU A 86 37.22 24.31 9.72
N LYS A 87 36.70 25.26 10.52
CA LYS A 87 37.40 26.52 10.81
C LYS A 87 38.73 26.30 11.55
N LYS A 88 38.79 25.34 12.47
CA LYS A 88 40.03 24.96 13.16
C LYS A 88 41.05 24.33 12.21
N LEU A 89 40.58 23.47 11.30
CA LEU A 89 41.41 22.84 10.27
C LEU A 89 41.87 23.85 9.21
N GLY A 90 41.09 24.92 9.00
CA GLY A 90 41.41 26.03 8.10
C GLY A 90 41.38 25.66 6.61
N GLN A 91 40.98 24.43 6.28
CA GLN A 91 40.98 23.92 4.91
C GLN A 91 39.82 22.94 4.70
N TRP A 92 39.25 23.03 3.51
CA TRP A 92 38.31 22.08 2.95
C TRP A 92 38.75 21.80 1.51
N PRO A 93 38.78 20.53 1.05
CA PRO A 93 38.42 19.30 1.74
C PRO A 93 39.42 18.87 2.83
N ILE A 94 38.95 18.02 3.75
CA ILE A 94 39.78 17.47 4.84
C ILE A 94 40.81 16.50 4.25
N PRO A 95 42.10 16.58 4.63
CA PRO A 95 43.10 15.65 4.15
C PRO A 95 42.84 14.20 4.59
N ASP A 96 42.99 13.25 3.66
CA ASP A 96 42.83 11.82 3.89
C ASP A 96 43.66 11.29 5.06
N ALA A 97 44.87 11.84 5.26
CA ALA A 97 45.74 11.45 6.37
C ALA A 97 45.11 11.73 7.74
N ILE A 98 44.34 12.82 7.86
CA ILE A 98 43.63 13.17 9.10
C ILE A 98 42.44 12.23 9.30
N LEU A 99 41.70 11.95 8.23
CA LEU A 99 40.57 11.01 8.26
C LEU A 99 41.03 9.58 8.62
N ALA A 100 42.14 9.12 8.05
CA ALA A 100 42.74 7.83 8.36
C ALA A 100 43.13 7.74 9.85
N GLN A 101 43.77 8.77 10.40
CA GLN A 101 44.10 8.83 11.83
C GLN A 101 42.86 8.82 12.73
N LEU A 102 41.79 9.49 12.32
CA LEU A 102 40.51 9.46 13.03
C LEU A 102 39.94 8.04 13.05
N ILE A 103 39.88 7.38 11.89
CA ILE A 103 39.39 6.01 11.76
C ILE A 103 40.25 5.04 12.58
N GLU A 104 41.58 5.18 12.57
CA GLU A 104 42.48 4.35 13.39
C GLU A 104 42.19 4.52 14.89
N LYS A 105 42.01 5.75 15.36
CA LYS A 105 41.63 6.01 16.76
C LYS A 105 40.30 5.37 17.15
N ILE A 106 39.31 5.40 16.25
CA ILE A 106 38.01 4.75 16.47
C ILE A 106 38.19 3.22 16.47
N LYS A 107 39.00 2.68 15.55
CA LYS A 107 39.28 1.25 15.44
C LYS A 107 39.91 0.66 16.70
N LEU A 108 40.71 1.44 17.44
CA LEU A 108 41.27 1.01 18.73
C LEU A 108 40.19 0.68 19.78
N GLN A 109 39.00 1.26 19.67
CA GLN A 109 37.85 0.96 20.54
C GLN A 109 37.12 -0.34 20.14
N LYS A 110 37.60 -1.05 19.10
CA LYS A 110 37.04 -2.31 18.59
C LYS A 110 35.53 -2.24 18.27
N PRO A 111 35.08 -1.28 17.43
CA PRO A 111 33.70 -1.24 16.98
C PRO A 111 33.36 -2.46 16.10
N ILE A 112 32.08 -2.81 16.02
CA ILE A 112 31.59 -3.92 15.19
C ILE A 112 31.61 -3.53 13.70
N ALA A 113 31.30 -2.28 13.39
CA ALA A 113 31.34 -1.69 12.05
C ALA A 113 31.63 -0.19 12.13
N ILE A 114 32.16 0.39 11.06
CA ILE A 114 32.38 1.83 10.91
C ILE A 114 31.71 2.24 9.60
N GLY A 115 30.74 3.14 9.68
CA GLY A 115 30.13 3.80 8.51
C GLY A 115 30.77 5.16 8.29
N LEU A 116 31.00 5.53 7.03
CA LEU A 116 31.52 6.84 6.64
C LEU A 116 30.54 7.47 5.65
N ASP A 117 30.18 8.72 5.91
CA ASP A 117 29.37 9.59 5.03
C ASP A 117 30.23 10.83 4.74
N ILE A 118 30.41 11.17 3.45
CA ILE A 118 31.33 12.23 2.97
C ILE A 118 30.64 13.22 2.04
#